data_AF-A0A3N2AQE5-F1
#
_entry.id   AF-A0A3N2AQE5-F1
#
_cell.length_a   1.000
_cell.length_b   1.000
_cell.length_c   1.000
_cell.angle_alpha   90.00
_cell.angle_beta   90.00
_cell.angle_gamma   90.00
#
_symmetry.space_group_name_H-M   'P 1'
#
loop_
_entity.id
_entity.type
_entity.pdbx_description
1 polymer ?
#
loop_
_entity_poly.entity_id
_entity_poly.type
_entity_poly.pdbx_seq_one_letter_code
_entity_poly.pdbx_strand_id
1 'polypeptide(L)'
;MNAVYGPTSPDQIPASTQQQLRDRYLVEDLFVPGAVRTVVTHYDRVVAVGAVPTDAPLALEAVPEIRSEQFLDHREIGIVNIGAAGTVVADGERHAMANGACLYLGRGVRDVSFQSDDAATPARFYGFSAPAHTTYPTALVEPGHGTVRELGDPLTSNRRTLNQYIHENGVRSCQVVMGVTQLHPGSMWNTMPSHTHDRRTEFYVYFDVDADARVVHLMGQPQETRHLLVADGGLVLSPSWSIHSGVGTSNYSFVWAMAGENQSFDDMDGVAIVDMR
;
A
#
# COMPACT_ATOMS: atom_id res chain seq x y z
N MET A 1 -18.13 -5.60 14.62
CA MET A 1 -17.90 -4.18 14.35
C MET A 1 -16.60 -4.11 13.56
N ASN A 2 -16.64 -3.74 12.28
CA ASN A 2 -15.41 -3.49 11.53
C ASN A 2 -14.64 -2.39 12.27
N ALA A 3 -13.35 -2.59 12.53
CA ALA A 3 -12.52 -1.55 13.10
C ALA A 3 -12.57 -0.34 12.15
N VAL A 4 -13.13 0.77 12.63
CA VAL A 4 -13.15 2.01 11.86
C VAL A 4 -11.81 2.69 12.11
N TYR A 5 -10.94 2.68 11.09
CA TYR A 5 -9.67 3.40 11.13
C TYR A 5 -9.95 4.89 10.90
N GLY A 6 -10.25 5.58 12.00
CA GLY A 6 -10.63 6.99 12.03
C GLY A 6 -9.44 7.95 12.02
N PRO A 7 -9.69 9.24 11.79
CA PRO A 7 -8.65 10.26 11.86
C PRO A 7 -8.10 10.37 13.29
N THR A 8 -6.80 10.58 13.40
CA THR A 8 -6.07 10.70 14.66
C THR A 8 -5.27 11.99 14.67
N SER A 9 -5.09 12.57 15.87
CA SER A 9 -4.21 13.72 16.08
C SER A 9 -2.86 13.23 16.60
N PRO A 10 -1.73 13.86 16.21
CA PRO A 10 -0.41 13.56 16.76
C PRO A 10 -0.37 13.65 18.30
N ASP A 11 -1.16 14.53 18.91
CA ASP A 11 -1.23 14.71 20.38
C ASP A 11 -1.70 13.44 21.12
N GLN A 12 -2.30 12.48 20.42
CA GLN A 12 -2.76 11.21 20.99
C GLN A 12 -1.63 10.17 21.08
N ILE A 13 -0.52 10.36 20.37
CA ILE A 13 0.57 9.39 20.26
C ILE A 13 1.43 9.29 21.52
N PRO A 14 1.83 10.40 22.20
CA PRO A 14 2.71 10.33 23.36
C PRO A 14 2.25 9.35 24.43
N ALA A 15 0.95 9.33 24.72
CA ALA A 15 0.34 8.52 25.77
C ALA A 15 -0.12 7.11 25.30
N SER A 16 0.04 6.79 24.02
CA SER A 16 -0.43 5.52 23.48
C SER A 16 0.48 4.36 23.87
N THR A 17 -0.11 3.25 24.33
CA THR A 17 0.61 1.98 24.50
C THR A 17 0.92 1.36 23.14
N GLN A 18 1.87 0.43 23.10
CA GLN A 18 2.20 -0.24 21.84
C GLN A 18 1.02 -1.01 21.23
N GLN A 19 0.17 -1.64 22.04
CA GLN A 19 -1.02 -2.31 21.53
C GLN A 19 -2.00 -1.31 20.91
N GLN A 20 -2.18 -0.12 21.53
CA GLN A 20 -3.04 0.93 20.97
C GLN A 20 -2.52 1.47 19.64
N LEU A 21 -1.20 1.54 19.44
CA LEU A 21 -0.62 1.90 18.16
C LEU A 21 -0.89 0.81 17.11
N ARG A 22 -0.68 -0.46 17.46
CA ARG A 22 -0.97 -1.60 16.57
C ARG A 22 -2.43 -1.63 16.15
N ASP A 23 -3.37 -1.55 17.10
CA ASP A 23 -4.81 -1.59 16.83
C ASP A 23 -5.28 -0.45 15.91
N ARG A 24 -4.54 0.67 15.84
CA ARG A 24 -4.89 1.86 15.07
C ARG A 24 -4.22 1.97 13.72
N TYR A 25 -3.00 1.45 13.58
CA TYR A 25 -2.15 1.73 12.43
C TYR A 25 -1.60 0.48 11.76
N LEU A 26 -1.80 -0.71 12.31
CA LEU A 26 -1.35 -1.98 11.74
C LEU A 26 -2.53 -2.92 11.47
N VAL A 27 -2.66 -3.37 10.23
CA VAL A 27 -3.58 -4.43 9.83
C VAL A 27 -2.77 -5.67 9.52
N GLU A 28 -2.96 -6.73 10.30
CA GLU A 28 -2.21 -7.98 10.19
C GLU A 28 -2.95 -9.07 9.40
N ASP A 29 -4.27 -8.92 9.23
CA ASP A 29 -5.16 -9.92 8.66
C ASP A 29 -5.76 -9.47 7.32
N LEU A 30 -5.06 -8.63 6.56
CA LEU A 30 -5.52 -8.16 5.25
C LEU A 30 -5.56 -9.31 4.21
N PHE A 31 -4.58 -10.21 4.25
CA PHE A 31 -4.42 -11.30 3.28
C PHE A 31 -4.88 -12.64 3.86
N VAL A 32 -6.19 -12.89 3.84
CA VAL A 32 -6.78 -14.15 4.32
C VAL A 32 -7.06 -15.08 3.13
N PRO A 33 -6.51 -16.31 3.10
CA PRO A 33 -6.79 -17.30 2.06
C PRO A 33 -8.28 -17.53 1.84
N GLY A 34 -8.73 -17.49 0.59
CA GLY A 34 -10.12 -17.71 0.19
C GLY A 34 -11.06 -16.53 0.46
N ALA A 35 -10.54 -15.34 0.79
CA ALA A 35 -11.37 -14.17 1.11
C ALA A 35 -10.86 -12.87 0.46
N VAL A 36 -11.81 -11.96 0.19
CA VAL A 36 -11.55 -10.53 0.03
C VAL A 36 -11.78 -9.86 1.38
N ARG A 37 -10.79 -9.10 1.85
CA ARG A 37 -10.90 -8.27 3.04
C ARG A 37 -10.71 -6.83 2.67
N THR A 38 -11.56 -5.98 3.22
CA THR A 38 -11.54 -4.54 2.98
C THR A 38 -11.34 -3.80 4.29
N VAL A 39 -10.44 -2.83 4.28
CA VAL A 39 -10.19 -1.92 5.39
C VAL A 39 -10.63 -0.53 4.95
N VAL A 40 -11.75 -0.08 5.49
CA VAL A 40 -12.28 1.26 5.23
C VAL A 40 -11.66 2.23 6.24
N THR A 41 -11.03 3.29 5.74
CA THR A 41 -10.38 4.30 6.56
C THR A 41 -11.00 5.68 6.32
N HIS A 42 -10.80 6.58 7.27
CA HIS A 42 -11.11 8.00 7.09
C HIS A 42 -9.90 8.82 6.60
N TYR A 43 -8.71 8.22 6.49
CA TYR A 43 -7.56 8.83 5.85
C TYR A 43 -7.81 8.90 4.34
N ASP A 44 -8.09 10.09 3.83
CA ASP A 44 -8.49 10.36 2.43
C ASP A 44 -9.61 9.45 1.88
N ARG A 45 -10.43 8.88 2.79
CA ARG A 45 -11.46 7.88 2.49
C ARG A 45 -10.93 6.68 1.69
N VAL A 46 -9.68 6.32 1.91
CA VAL A 46 -9.05 5.16 1.29
C VAL A 46 -9.72 3.90 1.79
N VAL A 47 -9.95 2.97 0.85
CA VAL A 47 -10.30 1.58 1.14
C VAL A 47 -9.15 0.70 0.67
N ALA A 48 -8.45 0.08 1.61
CA ALA A 48 -7.47 -0.95 1.30
C ALA A 48 -8.17 -2.30 1.11
N VAL A 49 -7.68 -3.09 0.16
CA VAL A 49 -8.24 -4.39 -0.21
C VAL A 49 -7.13 -5.43 -0.16
N GLY A 50 -7.39 -6.57 0.47
CA GLY A 50 -6.59 -7.78 0.33
C GLY A 50 -7.44 -8.88 -0.27
N ALA A 51 -6.99 -9.51 -1.33
CA ALA A 51 -7.66 -10.67 -1.91
C ALA A 51 -6.66 -11.80 -2.12
N VAL A 52 -6.96 -12.98 -1.56
CA VAL A 52 -6.12 -14.18 -1.70
C VAL A 52 -6.98 -15.32 -2.27
N PRO A 53 -7.21 -15.36 -3.59
CA PRO A 53 -8.01 -16.40 -4.21
C PRO A 53 -7.31 -17.76 -4.10
N THR A 54 -8.06 -18.80 -3.74
CA THR A 54 -7.57 -20.19 -3.71
C THR A 54 -8.29 -21.00 -4.76
N ASP A 55 -9.24 -21.86 -4.37
CA ASP A 55 -9.92 -22.79 -5.26
C ASP A 55 -11.03 -22.14 -6.11
N ALA A 56 -11.42 -20.91 -5.78
CA ALA A 56 -12.48 -20.18 -6.46
C ALA A 56 -12.10 -18.70 -6.68
N PRO A 57 -12.60 -18.08 -7.78
CA PRO A 57 -12.49 -16.64 -7.96
C PRO A 57 -13.17 -15.88 -6.82
N LEU A 58 -12.58 -14.76 -6.43
CA LEU A 58 -13.10 -13.89 -5.39
C LEU A 58 -13.57 -12.57 -6.01
N ALA A 59 -14.83 -12.17 -5.80
CA ALA A 59 -15.37 -10.92 -6.31
C ALA A 59 -15.02 -9.73 -5.40
N LEU A 60 -14.75 -8.57 -5.98
CA LEU A 60 -14.67 -7.31 -5.26
C LEU A 60 -16.08 -6.71 -5.11
N GLU A 61 -16.68 -6.90 -3.95
CA GLU A 61 -18.02 -6.40 -3.67
C GLU A 61 -17.98 -4.97 -3.09
N ALA A 62 -19.03 -4.19 -3.37
CA ALA A 62 -19.22 -2.89 -2.74
C ALA A 62 -19.37 -3.03 -1.21
N VAL A 63 -18.70 -2.15 -0.46
CA VAL A 63 -18.81 -2.14 1.01
C VAL A 63 -19.91 -1.18 1.48
N PRO A 64 -20.62 -1.46 2.59
CA PRO A 64 -21.72 -0.61 3.06
C PRO A 64 -21.35 0.87 3.25
N GLU A 65 -20.10 1.15 3.65
CA GLU A 65 -19.58 2.48 3.97
C GLU A 65 -19.47 3.39 2.73
N ILE A 66 -19.33 2.83 1.52
CA ILE A 66 -19.22 3.62 0.29
C ILE A 66 -20.57 3.99 -0.32
N ARG A 67 -21.66 3.31 0.09
CA ARG A 67 -23.04 3.59 -0.36
C ARG A 67 -23.15 3.66 -1.90
N SER A 68 -22.58 2.67 -2.58
CA SER A 68 -22.61 2.52 -4.04
C SER A 68 -23.10 1.13 -4.41
N GLU A 69 -23.60 0.94 -5.64
CA GLU A 69 -24.04 -0.38 -6.11
C GLU A 69 -22.84 -1.26 -6.43
N GLN A 70 -21.84 -0.68 -7.12
CA GLN A 70 -20.57 -1.31 -7.42
C GLN A 70 -19.44 -0.65 -6.64
N PHE A 71 -18.34 -1.37 -6.43
CA PHE A 71 -17.20 -0.86 -5.65
C PHE A 71 -16.57 0.41 -6.28
N LEU A 72 -16.51 0.48 -7.61
CA LEU A 72 -15.83 1.55 -8.37
C LEU A 72 -16.76 2.59 -9.01
N ASP A 73 -18.04 2.68 -8.63
CA ASP A 73 -18.98 3.68 -9.18
C ASP A 73 -18.46 5.13 -9.03
N HIS A 74 -17.78 5.40 -7.92
CA HIS A 74 -17.21 6.70 -7.56
C HIS A 74 -15.77 6.59 -7.05
N ARG A 75 -15.06 5.53 -7.44
CA ARG A 75 -13.72 5.20 -6.95
C ARG A 75 -12.83 4.71 -8.06
N GLU A 76 -11.53 4.84 -7.84
CA GLU A 76 -10.48 4.18 -8.62
C GLU A 76 -9.72 3.24 -7.70
N ILE A 77 -8.94 2.31 -8.26
CA ILE A 77 -8.11 1.39 -7.48
C ILE A 77 -6.82 1.04 -8.22
N GLY A 78 -5.70 1.11 -7.51
CA GLY A 78 -4.44 0.48 -7.91
C GLY A 78 -4.30 -0.88 -7.20
N ILE A 79 -4.01 -1.94 -7.95
CA ILE A 79 -3.91 -3.31 -7.44
C ILE A 79 -2.50 -3.82 -7.72
N VAL A 80 -1.76 -4.21 -6.69
CA VAL A 80 -0.46 -4.88 -6.84
C VAL A 80 -0.58 -6.32 -6.38
N ASN A 81 -0.02 -7.26 -7.15
CA ASN A 81 0.13 -8.64 -6.69
C ASN A 81 1.44 -8.79 -5.90
N ILE A 82 1.35 -9.18 -4.62
CA ILE A 82 2.49 -9.42 -3.73
C ILE A 82 2.70 -10.93 -3.45
N GLY A 83 1.97 -11.80 -4.14
CA GLY A 83 2.03 -13.26 -4.01
C GLY A 83 2.56 -13.94 -5.27
N ALA A 84 2.16 -15.19 -5.49
CA ALA A 84 2.45 -15.90 -6.74
C ALA A 84 1.60 -15.36 -7.91
N ALA A 85 1.83 -15.83 -9.12
CA ALA A 85 1.10 -15.40 -10.30
C ALA A 85 -0.43 -15.66 -10.18
N GLY A 86 -1.20 -14.72 -10.71
CA GLY A 86 -2.65 -14.82 -10.76
C GLY A 86 -3.24 -13.91 -11.83
N THR A 87 -4.56 -13.79 -11.83
CA THR A 87 -5.30 -12.98 -12.80
C THR A 87 -6.31 -12.09 -12.09
N VAL A 88 -6.38 -10.81 -12.48
CA VAL A 88 -7.54 -9.95 -12.19
C VAL A 88 -8.44 -9.93 -13.42
N VAL A 89 -9.74 -10.16 -13.24
CA VAL A 89 -10.74 -10.05 -14.30
C VAL A 89 -11.59 -8.82 -14.04
N ALA A 90 -11.61 -7.87 -14.97
CA ALA A 90 -12.37 -6.62 -14.89
C ALA A 90 -13.32 -6.49 -16.09
N ASP A 91 -14.63 -6.44 -15.85
CA ASP A 91 -15.68 -6.41 -16.88
C ASP A 91 -15.51 -7.48 -17.98
N GLY A 92 -15.02 -8.66 -17.57
CA GLY A 92 -14.74 -9.80 -18.45
C GLY A 92 -13.36 -9.80 -19.12
N GLU A 93 -12.60 -8.70 -19.05
CA GLU A 93 -11.21 -8.63 -19.52
C GLU A 93 -10.27 -9.27 -18.50
N ARG A 94 -9.34 -10.11 -18.96
CA ARG A 94 -8.39 -10.84 -18.10
C ARG A 94 -7.03 -10.14 -18.12
N HIS A 95 -6.53 -9.79 -16.95
CA HIS A 95 -5.20 -9.20 -16.74
C HIS A 95 -4.34 -10.18 -15.94
N ALA A 96 -3.34 -10.78 -16.58
CA ALA A 96 -2.35 -11.59 -15.89
C ALA A 96 -1.49 -10.69 -15.00
N MET A 97 -1.21 -11.13 -13.79
CA MET A 97 -0.54 -10.35 -12.74
C MET A 97 0.59 -11.19 -12.15
N ALA A 98 1.81 -10.95 -12.60
CA ALA A 98 3.01 -11.49 -11.95
C ALA A 98 3.23 -10.84 -10.56
N ASN A 99 4.10 -11.43 -9.74
CA ASN A 99 4.56 -10.79 -8.50
C ASN A 99 5.16 -9.40 -8.80
N GLY A 100 4.70 -8.39 -8.07
CA GLY A 100 5.10 -6.99 -8.24
C GLY A 100 4.37 -6.23 -9.36
N ALA A 101 3.55 -6.88 -10.18
CA ALA A 101 2.78 -6.22 -11.24
C ALA A 101 1.70 -5.32 -10.65
N CYS A 102 1.35 -4.24 -11.35
CA CYS A 102 0.34 -3.28 -10.94
C CYS A 102 -0.75 -3.12 -12.00
N LEU A 103 -2.02 -3.25 -11.61
CA LEU A 103 -3.19 -2.96 -12.43
C LEU A 103 -3.93 -1.76 -11.85
N TYR A 104 -4.13 -0.73 -12.66
CA TYR A 104 -5.05 0.35 -12.37
C TYR A 104 -6.42 0.07 -12.99
N LEU A 105 -7.48 0.22 -12.20
CA LEU A 105 -8.86 0.21 -12.65
C LEU A 105 -9.50 1.56 -12.33
N GLY A 106 -9.99 2.24 -13.36
CA GLY A 106 -10.62 3.55 -13.23
C GLY A 106 -12.06 3.47 -12.76
N ARG A 107 -12.60 4.64 -12.44
CA ARG A 107 -14.02 4.81 -12.09
C ARG A 107 -14.95 4.23 -13.15
N GLY A 108 -15.92 3.43 -12.69
CA GLY A 108 -17.02 2.90 -13.50
C GLY A 108 -16.86 1.45 -13.94
N VAL A 109 -15.71 0.82 -13.68
CA VAL A 109 -15.53 -0.63 -13.82
C VAL A 109 -16.49 -1.33 -12.85
N ARG A 110 -17.26 -2.31 -13.31
CA ARG A 110 -18.39 -2.87 -12.55
C ARG A 110 -18.02 -4.18 -11.87
N ASP A 111 -17.59 -5.15 -12.68
CA ASP A 111 -17.35 -6.52 -12.24
C ASP A 111 -15.84 -6.77 -12.11
N VAL A 112 -15.33 -6.86 -10.89
CA VAL A 112 -13.92 -7.18 -10.63
C VAL A 112 -13.82 -8.47 -9.84
N SER A 113 -12.97 -9.40 -10.30
CA SER A 113 -12.67 -10.63 -9.56
C SER A 113 -11.19 -11.00 -9.61
N PHE A 114 -10.76 -11.74 -8.60
CA PHE A 114 -9.37 -12.17 -8.40
C PHE A 114 -9.27 -13.68 -8.54
N GLN A 115 -8.23 -14.17 -9.21
CA GLN A 115 -7.95 -15.58 -9.42
C GLN A 115 -6.45 -15.85 -9.18
N SER A 116 -6.14 -17.02 -8.61
CA SER A 116 -4.77 -17.55 -8.57
C SER A 116 -4.56 -18.49 -9.74
N ASP A 117 -3.36 -18.52 -10.29
CA ASP A 117 -3.01 -19.50 -11.32
C ASP A 117 -2.79 -20.90 -10.70
N ASP A 118 -2.32 -20.94 -9.45
CA ASP A 118 -2.20 -22.15 -8.63
C ASP A 118 -2.76 -21.88 -7.23
N ALA A 119 -3.76 -22.66 -6.79
CA ALA A 119 -4.37 -22.53 -5.47
C ALA A 119 -3.42 -22.96 -4.32
N ALA A 120 -2.44 -23.82 -4.59
CA ALA A 120 -1.48 -24.28 -3.58
C ALA A 120 -0.44 -23.19 -3.25
N THR A 121 -0.15 -22.30 -4.20
CA THR A 121 0.69 -21.12 -4.03
C THR A 121 -0.08 -19.90 -4.53
N PRO A 122 -1.00 -19.33 -3.72
CA PRO A 122 -1.94 -18.34 -4.22
C PRO A 122 -1.29 -16.99 -4.51
N ALA A 123 -1.89 -16.27 -5.45
CA ALA A 123 -1.71 -14.84 -5.59
C ALA A 123 -2.22 -14.09 -4.36
N ARG A 124 -1.64 -12.93 -4.08
CA ARG A 124 -2.04 -12.04 -2.98
C ARG A 124 -2.18 -10.63 -3.53
N PHE A 125 -3.41 -10.19 -3.77
CA PHE A 125 -3.67 -8.89 -4.38
C PHE A 125 -3.90 -7.84 -3.31
N TYR A 126 -3.06 -6.81 -3.31
CA TYR A 126 -3.23 -5.60 -2.52
C TYR A 126 -3.84 -4.50 -3.37
N GLY A 127 -5.05 -4.05 -3.02
CA GLY A 127 -5.71 -2.92 -3.63
C GLY A 127 -5.65 -1.67 -2.74
N PHE A 128 -5.36 -0.52 -3.33
CA PHE A 128 -5.48 0.79 -2.70
C PHE A 128 -6.48 1.62 -3.49
N SER A 129 -7.68 1.82 -2.93
CA SER A 129 -8.78 2.53 -3.58
C SER A 129 -9.07 3.87 -2.94
N ALA A 130 -9.21 4.91 -3.76
CA ALA A 130 -9.59 6.24 -3.34
C ALA A 130 -10.80 6.76 -4.15
N PRO A 131 -11.52 7.79 -3.67
CA PRO A 131 -12.56 8.45 -4.46
C PRO A 131 -12.05 8.93 -5.81
N ALA A 132 -12.87 8.86 -6.84
CA ALA A 132 -12.51 9.31 -8.18
C ALA A 132 -13.63 10.16 -8.77
N HIS A 133 -13.26 11.28 -9.38
CA HIS A 133 -14.20 12.24 -9.99
C HIS A 133 -14.16 12.21 -11.51
N THR A 134 -13.16 11.56 -12.09
CA THR A 134 -13.04 11.30 -13.52
C THR A 134 -12.74 9.84 -13.77
N THR A 135 -13.06 9.36 -14.97
CA THR A 135 -12.69 8.02 -15.42
C THR A 135 -11.39 8.10 -16.21
N TYR A 136 -10.40 7.33 -15.79
CA TYR A 136 -9.18 7.06 -16.56
C TYR A 136 -9.18 5.59 -17.03
N PRO A 137 -8.48 5.28 -18.13
CA PRO A 137 -8.50 3.92 -18.69
C PRO A 137 -7.78 2.93 -17.78
N THR A 138 -8.27 1.68 -17.79
CA THR A 138 -7.56 0.53 -17.20
C THR A 138 -6.15 0.42 -17.79
N ALA A 139 -5.17 0.15 -16.95
CA ALA A 139 -3.78 -0.01 -17.37
C ALA A 139 -3.04 -1.02 -16.50
N LEU A 140 -2.39 -1.99 -17.15
CA LEU A 140 -1.50 -2.96 -16.51
C LEU A 140 -0.05 -2.51 -16.71
N VAL A 141 0.74 -2.56 -15.64
CA VAL A 141 2.18 -2.31 -15.66
C VAL A 141 2.89 -3.50 -15.03
N GLU A 142 3.71 -4.16 -15.84
CA GLU A 142 4.54 -5.28 -15.39
C GLU A 142 5.69 -4.80 -14.47
N PRO A 143 6.24 -5.69 -13.63
CA PRO A 143 7.44 -5.39 -12.85
C PRO A 143 8.57 -4.89 -13.77
N GLY A 144 9.27 -3.84 -13.34
CA GLY A 144 10.34 -3.19 -14.10
C GLY A 144 9.90 -2.31 -15.27
N HIS A 145 8.61 -2.23 -15.60
CA HIS A 145 8.10 -1.45 -16.75
C HIS A 145 7.47 -0.10 -16.37
N GLY A 146 7.47 0.26 -15.09
CA GLY A 146 7.13 1.61 -14.63
C GLY A 146 8.31 2.57 -14.76
N THR A 147 8.25 3.70 -14.07
CA THR A 147 9.42 4.58 -13.93
C THR A 147 10.34 4.00 -12.86
N VAL A 148 11.43 3.36 -13.30
CA VAL A 148 12.41 2.72 -12.41
C VAL A 148 13.46 3.72 -11.95
N ARG A 149 13.73 3.75 -10.65
CA ARG A 149 14.79 4.53 -10.01
C ARG A 149 15.64 3.63 -9.11
N GLU A 150 16.95 3.61 -9.35
CA GLU A 150 17.91 3.01 -8.43
C GLU A 150 18.38 4.08 -7.44
N LEU A 151 18.21 3.81 -6.14
CA LEU A 151 18.46 4.78 -5.08
C LEU A 151 19.32 4.17 -3.98
N GLY A 152 20.04 5.04 -3.26
CA GLY A 152 20.80 4.68 -2.06
C GLY A 152 22.14 4.01 -2.34
N ASP A 153 22.80 3.59 -1.25
CA ASP A 153 24.12 2.98 -1.25
C ASP A 153 24.16 1.83 -0.23
N PRO A 154 24.88 0.72 -0.50
CA PRO A 154 25.04 -0.36 0.49
C PRO A 154 25.64 0.10 1.82
N LEU A 155 26.54 1.09 1.82
CA LEU A 155 27.18 1.63 3.03
C LEU A 155 26.18 2.33 3.96
N THR A 156 25.11 2.88 3.40
CA THR A 156 23.99 3.47 4.16
C THR A 156 22.83 2.49 4.34
N SER A 157 23.02 1.23 3.95
CA SER A 157 22.05 0.14 4.06
C SER A 157 20.68 0.50 3.47
N ASN A 158 20.65 1.28 2.39
CA ASN A 158 19.40 1.74 1.76
C ASN A 158 19.41 1.59 0.22
N ARG A 159 20.29 0.74 -0.34
CA ARG A 159 20.29 0.45 -1.77
C ARG A 159 18.98 -0.26 -2.14
N ARG A 160 18.22 0.32 -3.06
CA ARG A 160 16.88 -0.13 -3.43
C ARG A 160 16.52 0.22 -4.87
N THR A 161 15.69 -0.62 -5.46
CA THR A 161 15.02 -0.38 -6.74
C THR A 161 13.61 0.08 -6.45
N LEU A 162 13.26 1.28 -6.91
CA LEU A 162 11.93 1.84 -6.78
C LEU A 162 11.26 1.87 -8.16
N ASN A 163 10.07 1.29 -8.27
CA ASN A 163 9.29 1.23 -9.49
C ASN A 163 7.98 2.00 -9.32
N GLN A 164 7.88 3.17 -9.95
CA GLN A 164 6.69 4.02 -9.89
C GLN A 164 5.71 3.62 -11.00
N TYR A 165 4.48 3.25 -10.62
CA TYR A 165 3.47 2.78 -11.55
C TYR A 165 2.43 3.85 -11.85
N ILE A 166 1.69 4.26 -10.82
CA ILE A 166 0.61 5.24 -10.91
C ILE A 166 1.15 6.57 -10.42
N HIS A 167 1.23 7.54 -11.32
CA HIS A 167 1.72 8.91 -11.07
C HIS A 167 1.47 9.81 -12.29
N GLU A 168 1.71 11.11 -12.15
CA GLU A 168 1.43 12.13 -13.18
C GLU A 168 2.06 11.83 -14.55
N ASN A 169 3.24 11.21 -14.58
CA ASN A 169 3.98 10.87 -15.81
C ASN A 169 3.89 9.38 -16.18
N GLY A 170 3.07 8.60 -15.47
CA GLY A 170 2.90 7.16 -15.64
C GLY A 170 1.46 6.80 -15.95
N VAL A 171 0.93 5.79 -15.26
CA VAL A 171 -0.50 5.52 -15.30
C VAL A 171 -1.24 6.66 -14.61
N ARG A 172 -2.16 7.29 -15.35
CA ARG A 172 -2.97 8.41 -14.84
C ARG A 172 -4.07 7.92 -13.92
N SER A 173 -4.33 8.69 -12.87
CA SER A 173 -5.36 8.47 -11.86
C SER A 173 -5.89 9.83 -11.39
N CYS A 174 -6.95 9.84 -10.58
CA CYS A 174 -7.45 11.07 -9.95
C CYS A 174 -6.53 11.52 -8.82
N GLN A 175 -6.19 10.60 -7.92
CA GLN A 175 -5.40 10.88 -6.73
C GLN A 175 -4.54 9.71 -6.27
N VAL A 176 -4.83 8.47 -6.68
CA VAL A 176 -3.99 7.32 -6.30
C VAL A 176 -2.60 7.47 -6.89
N VAL A 177 -1.56 7.41 -6.06
CA VAL A 177 -0.15 7.33 -6.49
C VAL A 177 0.42 6.06 -5.88
N MET A 178 1.09 5.22 -6.67
CA MET A 178 1.45 3.87 -6.21
C MET A 178 2.71 3.35 -6.88
N GLY A 179 3.50 2.60 -6.11
CA GLY A 179 4.65 1.88 -6.63
C GLY A 179 5.11 0.76 -5.70
N VAL A 180 6.10 0.03 -6.19
CA VAL A 180 6.78 -1.04 -5.45
C VAL A 180 8.23 -0.67 -5.29
N THR A 181 8.76 -0.87 -4.09
CA THR A 181 10.19 -0.74 -3.82
C THR A 181 10.73 -2.05 -3.30
N GLN A 182 11.86 -2.49 -3.86
CA GLN A 182 12.59 -3.68 -3.42
C GLN A 182 13.95 -3.27 -2.87
N LEU A 183 14.26 -3.66 -1.64
CA LEU A 183 15.57 -3.45 -1.07
C LEU A 183 16.53 -4.54 -1.58
N HIS A 184 17.74 -4.12 -1.96
CA HIS A 184 18.78 -5.08 -2.37
C HIS A 184 19.28 -5.85 -1.13
N PRO A 185 19.76 -7.10 -1.30
CA PRO A 185 20.38 -7.85 -0.21
C PRO A 185 21.44 -7.02 0.55
N GLY A 186 21.37 -7.04 1.88
CA GLY A 186 22.24 -6.23 2.76
C GLY A 186 21.79 -4.78 2.98
N SER A 187 20.68 -4.36 2.38
CA SER A 187 20.01 -3.08 2.67
C SER A 187 18.74 -3.32 3.46
N MET A 188 18.55 -2.53 4.52
CA MET A 188 17.42 -2.69 5.45
C MET A 188 16.59 -1.42 5.60
N TRP A 189 17.11 -0.24 5.26
CA TRP A 189 16.39 1.03 5.37
C TRP A 189 15.59 1.36 4.10
N ASN A 190 14.30 1.64 4.27
CA ASN A 190 13.54 2.46 3.33
C ASN A 190 13.46 3.91 3.83
N THR A 191 13.03 4.84 2.96
CA THR A 191 12.69 6.25 3.27
C THR A 191 13.55 6.86 4.39
N MET A 192 14.87 6.88 4.19
CA MET A 192 15.84 7.48 5.13
C MET A 192 16.85 8.31 4.32
N PRO A 193 16.92 9.64 4.51
CA PRO A 193 16.16 10.47 5.48
C PRO A 193 14.64 10.41 5.26
N SER A 194 13.89 10.62 6.34
CA SER A 194 12.43 10.54 6.34
C SER A 194 11.79 11.86 5.88
N HIS A 195 10.48 11.87 5.69
CA HIS A 195 9.69 13.07 5.42
C HIS A 195 8.27 12.91 5.96
N THR A 196 7.52 14.01 5.94
CA THR A 196 6.05 14.03 6.09
C THR A 196 5.42 14.64 4.84
N HIS A 197 4.12 14.46 4.66
CA HIS A 197 3.35 15.15 3.62
C HIS A 197 1.94 15.50 4.13
N ASP A 198 1.73 16.76 4.51
CA ASP A 198 0.46 17.17 5.14
C ASP A 198 -0.76 17.06 4.20
N ARG A 199 -0.52 17.01 2.89
CA ARG A 199 -1.55 17.00 1.83
C ARG A 199 -1.97 15.61 1.37
N ARG A 200 -1.35 14.54 1.89
CA ARG A 200 -1.60 13.14 1.45
C ARG A 200 -1.54 12.18 2.63
N THR A 201 -2.18 11.02 2.51
CA THR A 201 -1.92 9.86 3.38
C THR A 201 -1.09 8.84 2.60
N GLU A 202 -0.35 7.99 3.30
CA GLU A 202 0.44 6.93 2.65
C GLU A 202 0.34 5.61 3.40
N PHE A 203 0.05 4.53 2.68
CA PHE A 203 -0.04 3.20 3.24
C PHE A 203 1.09 2.32 2.71
N TYR A 204 1.59 1.46 3.59
CA TYR A 204 2.71 0.56 3.31
C TYR A 204 2.28 -0.88 3.52
N VAL A 205 2.45 -1.73 2.51
CA VAL A 205 2.37 -3.18 2.67
C VAL A 205 3.77 -3.75 2.51
N TYR A 206 4.28 -4.38 3.57
CA TYR A 206 5.56 -5.07 3.55
C TYR A 206 5.37 -6.50 3.07
N PHE A 207 6.20 -6.95 2.13
CA PHE A 207 6.16 -8.30 1.60
C PHE A 207 7.56 -8.78 1.22
N ASP A 208 7.70 -10.08 0.91
CA ASP A 208 9.00 -10.76 0.81
C ASP A 208 9.81 -10.60 2.11
N VAL A 209 9.12 -10.60 3.25
CA VAL A 209 9.74 -10.62 4.57
C VAL A 209 9.79 -12.07 5.04
N ASP A 210 11.00 -12.55 5.37
CA ASP A 210 11.16 -13.92 5.88
C ASP A 210 10.32 -14.15 7.16
N ALA A 211 9.88 -15.39 7.39
CA ALA A 211 8.97 -15.71 8.49
C ALA A 211 9.54 -15.36 9.89
N ASP A 212 10.86 -15.43 10.04
CA ASP A 212 11.62 -15.07 11.23
C ASP A 212 12.17 -13.63 11.21
N ALA A 213 11.92 -12.87 10.13
CA ALA A 213 12.30 -11.47 9.99
C ALA A 213 11.14 -10.51 10.31
N ARG A 214 11.46 -9.27 10.68
CA ARG A 214 10.48 -8.19 10.92
C ARG A 214 10.98 -6.88 10.33
N VAL A 215 10.03 -6.00 10.01
CA VAL A 215 10.29 -4.59 9.74
C VAL A 215 9.91 -3.78 10.97
N VAL A 216 10.83 -2.96 11.45
CA VAL A 216 10.58 -1.90 12.43
C VAL A 216 10.14 -0.67 11.65
N HIS A 217 8.83 -0.45 11.53
CA HIS A 217 8.27 0.71 10.86
C HIS A 217 8.22 1.90 11.82
N LEU A 218 8.99 2.94 11.54
CA LEU A 218 8.96 4.22 12.23
C LEU A 218 7.78 5.06 11.75
N MET A 219 7.03 5.56 12.72
CA MET A 219 5.89 6.45 12.55
C MET A 219 5.93 7.57 13.60
N GLY A 220 4.96 8.47 13.62
CA GLY A 220 4.93 9.58 14.59
C GLY A 220 5.31 10.91 13.94
N GLN A 221 5.17 12.01 14.70
CA GLN A 221 5.83 13.25 14.30
C GLN A 221 7.35 13.09 14.43
N PRO A 222 8.15 13.85 13.66
CA PRO A 222 9.61 13.74 13.72
C PRO A 222 10.21 13.86 15.13
N GLN A 223 9.61 14.69 16.00
CA GLN A 223 10.09 14.92 17.37
C GLN A 223 9.49 13.97 18.42
N GLU A 224 8.64 13.03 18.01
CA GLU A 224 7.95 12.08 18.88
C GLU A 224 7.74 10.76 18.11
N THR A 225 8.83 10.15 17.65
CA THR A 225 8.71 8.93 16.84
C THR A 225 8.24 7.75 17.69
N ARG A 226 7.56 6.83 17.03
CA ARG A 226 7.13 5.53 17.54
C ARG A 226 7.45 4.47 16.49
N HIS A 227 7.24 3.21 16.84
CA HIS A 227 7.47 2.13 15.89
C HIS A 227 6.41 1.04 15.97
N LEU A 228 6.26 0.31 14.88
CA LEU A 228 5.48 -0.92 14.79
C LEU A 228 6.42 -2.05 14.35
N LEU A 229 6.30 -3.23 14.96
CA LEU A 229 6.92 -4.44 14.44
C LEU A 229 5.94 -5.12 13.48
N VAL A 230 6.36 -5.23 12.23
CA VAL A 230 5.53 -5.65 11.10
C VAL A 230 6.11 -6.93 10.49
N ALA A 231 5.24 -7.92 10.27
CA ALA A 231 5.57 -9.16 9.57
C ALA A 231 5.17 -9.08 8.08
N ASP A 232 5.49 -10.14 7.32
CA ASP A 232 5.06 -10.28 5.93
C ASP A 232 3.53 -10.10 5.77
N GLY A 233 3.12 -9.31 4.78
CA GLY A 233 1.72 -9.00 4.50
C GLY A 233 1.09 -7.97 5.45
N GLY A 234 1.83 -7.42 6.41
CA GLY A 234 1.33 -6.36 7.29
C GLY A 234 1.13 -5.04 6.55
N LEU A 235 -0.06 -4.47 6.67
CA LEU A 235 -0.42 -3.14 6.16
C LEU A 235 -0.28 -2.10 7.27
N VAL A 236 0.53 -1.07 7.05
CA VAL A 236 0.66 0.09 7.92
C VAL A 236 -0.06 1.29 7.31
N LEU A 237 -0.88 1.96 8.13
CA LEU A 237 -1.59 3.18 7.78
C LEU A 237 -0.79 4.39 8.30
N SER A 238 -0.24 5.24 7.42
CA SER A 238 0.46 6.48 7.81
C SER A 238 -0.43 7.71 7.60
N PRO A 239 -0.90 8.36 8.67
CA PRO A 239 -1.57 9.65 8.58
C PRO A 239 -0.61 10.74 8.06
N SER A 240 -1.15 11.79 7.45
CA SER A 240 -0.38 12.89 6.81
C SER A 240 0.65 13.59 7.71
N TRP A 241 0.37 13.67 9.02
CA TRP A 241 1.26 14.28 10.01
C TRP A 241 2.42 13.36 10.44
N SER A 242 2.37 12.08 10.08
CA SER A 242 3.32 11.06 10.49
C SER A 242 4.44 10.91 9.48
N ILE A 243 5.65 10.62 9.97
CA ILE A 243 6.68 10.02 9.14
C ILE A 243 6.32 8.58 8.76
N HIS A 244 7.00 8.05 7.76
CA HIS A 244 6.91 6.65 7.33
C HIS A 244 8.29 6.20 6.85
N SER A 245 9.00 5.52 7.74
CA SER A 245 10.30 4.92 7.43
C SER A 245 10.36 3.53 8.06
N GLY A 246 11.25 2.68 7.60
CA GLY A 246 11.28 1.27 7.98
C GLY A 246 12.68 0.73 7.93
N VAL A 247 13.01 -0.08 8.94
CA VAL A 247 14.25 -0.86 8.97
C VAL A 247 13.94 -2.34 9.19
N GLY A 248 14.38 -3.17 8.24
CA GLY A 248 14.23 -4.63 8.30
C GLY A 248 15.31 -5.31 9.13
N THR A 249 15.01 -6.50 9.66
CA THR A 249 16.04 -7.44 10.14
C THR A 249 16.68 -8.23 8.98
N SER A 250 16.08 -8.18 7.79
CA SER A 250 16.59 -8.64 6.50
C SER A 250 16.13 -7.67 5.40
N ASN A 251 16.54 -7.89 4.13
CA ASN A 251 15.98 -7.15 3.01
C ASN A 251 14.52 -7.57 2.77
N TYR A 252 13.73 -6.68 2.20
CA TYR A 252 12.30 -6.89 1.96
C TYR A 252 11.84 -6.05 0.76
N SER A 253 10.59 -6.28 0.34
CA SER A 253 9.87 -5.47 -0.62
C SER A 253 8.74 -4.73 0.08
N PHE A 254 8.29 -3.61 -0.49
CA PHE A 254 7.07 -2.97 -0.02
C PHE A 254 6.32 -2.25 -1.14
N VAL A 255 5.00 -2.28 -1.03
CA VAL A 255 4.12 -1.39 -1.80
C VAL A 255 3.97 -0.11 -0.98
N TRP A 256 4.16 1.02 -1.63
CA TRP A 256 3.76 2.33 -1.11
C TRP A 256 2.62 2.87 -1.97
N ALA A 257 1.58 3.38 -1.32
CA ALA A 257 0.41 3.92 -2.00
C ALA A 257 -0.13 5.15 -1.28
N MET A 258 -0.37 6.22 -2.02
CA MET A 258 -0.83 7.52 -1.52
C MET A 258 -2.16 7.91 -2.17
N ALA A 259 -2.92 8.72 -1.45
CA ALA A 259 -4.02 9.54 -1.96
C ALA A 259 -4.03 10.87 -1.19
N GLY A 260 -4.69 11.88 -1.74
CA GLY A 260 -4.77 13.21 -1.14
C GLY A 260 -5.04 14.29 -2.19
N GLU A 261 -4.64 15.52 -1.87
CA GLU A 261 -4.98 16.71 -2.67
C GLU A 261 -4.19 16.82 -3.98
N ASN A 262 -2.98 16.28 -4.03
CA ASN A 262 -2.11 16.34 -5.21
C ASN A 262 -1.32 15.04 -5.39
N GLN A 263 -0.62 14.92 -6.52
CA GLN A 263 0.19 13.75 -6.88
C GLN A 263 1.69 14.07 -6.99
N SER A 264 2.11 15.27 -6.58
CA SER A 264 3.49 15.73 -6.71
C SER A 264 4.40 14.98 -5.73
N PHE A 265 5.34 14.22 -6.27
CA PHE A 265 6.35 13.54 -5.45
C PHE A 265 7.25 14.51 -4.71
N ASP A 266 7.54 15.68 -5.28
CA ASP A 266 8.49 16.64 -4.70
C ASP A 266 7.86 17.49 -3.60
N ASP A 267 6.54 17.43 -3.43
CA ASP A 267 5.80 18.12 -2.38
C ASP A 267 5.91 17.36 -1.04
N MET A 268 7.08 17.40 -0.43
CA MET A 268 7.36 16.73 0.85
C MET A 268 8.19 17.61 1.80
N ASP A 269 7.97 17.44 3.09
CA ASP A 269 8.73 18.12 4.14
C ASP A 269 9.82 17.16 4.64
N GLY A 270 11.02 17.29 4.08
CA GLY A 270 12.17 16.45 4.40
C GLY A 270 12.65 16.63 5.85
N VAL A 271 12.97 15.51 6.51
CA VAL A 271 13.40 15.47 7.91
C VAL A 271 14.76 14.78 8.00
N ALA A 272 15.77 15.53 8.44
CA ALA A 272 17.08 14.94 8.70
C ALA A 272 17.04 14.07 9.96
N ILE A 273 17.75 12.93 9.94
CA ILE A 273 17.76 11.98 11.06
C ILE A 273 18.25 12.60 12.38
N VAL A 274 19.12 13.61 12.31
CA VAL A 274 19.64 14.33 13.49
C VAL A 274 18.56 15.16 14.21
N ASP A 275 17.48 15.48 13.51
CA ASP A 275 16.34 16.25 14.03
C ASP A 275 15.19 15.34 14.50
N MET A 276 15.29 14.03 14.28
CA MET A 276 14.33 13.04 14.74
C MET A 276 14.57 12.65 16.20
N ARG A 277 13.52 12.25 16.93
CA ARG A 277 13.57 11.84 18.34
C ARG A 277 12.81 10.55 18.60
#